data_AF-A0A5C6HE08-F1
#
_entry.id   AF-A0A5C6HE08-F1
#
_cell.length_a   1.000
_cell.length_b   1.000
_cell.length_c   1.000
_cell.angle_alpha   90.00
_cell.angle_beta   90.00
_cell.angle_gamma   90.00
#
_symmetry.space_group_name_H-M   'P 1'
#
loop_
_entity.id
_entity.type
_entity.pdbx_description
1 polymer ?
#
loop_
_entity_poly.entity_id
_entity_poly.type
_entity_poly.pdbx_seq_one_letter_code
_entity_poly.pdbx_strand_id
1 'polypeptide(L)'
;MYIENIINKINNANKSRSGFYFELLIQNLLKLHFNKQGKNFITDFQIGKIRLDGYIETGIDIYDGPIGFEIKYVHHMNYEMMSSMLKRFTELLHTSPIKYIIIICPSPPIRYKGIINESPKIIFWDNKKIEELIEENADAIESIVNNLFKLDIENEIRKSSDDWKKSRLDILNEIKKAYKKGNISLLLGAGVSCSAGFPNWGTLLNSLYANFVNKVFNNDVVSDDTLQSITKKFIEINNSSTLAAARYLKAGLSQKDNDVHFITAVKKALYDSPRKPSPLMNAIINLCTPKRSGAKIKSVITYNFDDLVEEYLDKVKLEYKTIYKDEEQHDSDELPIYHVHGFISSRGDIEKDVSLIFSEEAYHKVYSEPYHWSNLVQLATLRENNCLMIGLSLSDPNLRRLLEIAAQKHSKNNRHYVFMQRLSNDDLIDEGDKERIDIISANKIIQTHHVVQEMMMSSLGTNIIWFEDYDEIPKLLDSIKK
;
A
#
# COMPACT_ATOMS: atom_id res chain seq x y z
N MET A 1 -6.77 -16.38 29.99
CA MET A 1 -6.89 -17.16 28.71
C MET A 1 -7.89 -16.54 27.73
N TYR A 2 -8.81 -15.68 28.19
CA TYR A 2 -9.83 -15.04 27.34
C TYR A 2 -9.25 -13.91 26.48
N ILE A 3 -8.32 -13.12 27.05
CA ILE A 3 -7.71 -11.98 26.35
C ILE A 3 -6.81 -12.40 25.20
N GLU A 4 -6.01 -13.47 25.35
CA GLU A 4 -5.17 -14.01 24.28
C GLU A 4 -6.00 -14.52 23.12
N ASN A 5 -7.19 -15.08 23.38
CA ASN A 5 -8.11 -15.51 22.32
C ASN A 5 -8.73 -14.31 21.58
N ILE A 6 -9.11 -13.26 22.29
CA ILE A 6 -9.60 -12.00 21.66
C ILE A 6 -8.47 -11.35 20.85
N ILE A 7 -7.27 -11.27 21.42
CA ILE A 7 -6.10 -10.72 20.75
C ILE A 7 -5.69 -11.60 19.56
N ASN A 8 -5.77 -12.93 19.64
CA ASN A 8 -5.49 -13.80 18.50
C ASN A 8 -6.53 -13.66 17.39
N LYS A 9 -7.82 -13.49 17.73
CA LYS A 9 -8.87 -13.13 16.76
C LYS A 9 -8.57 -11.80 16.07
N ILE A 10 -8.10 -10.80 16.81
CA ILE A 10 -7.67 -9.50 16.28
C ILE A 10 -6.39 -9.65 15.42
N ASN A 11 -5.43 -10.49 15.84
CA ASN A 11 -4.11 -10.65 15.23
C ASN A 11 -4.11 -11.46 13.94
N ASN A 12 -5.10 -12.33 13.72
CA ASN A 12 -5.24 -13.08 12.47
C ASN A 12 -5.51 -12.17 11.25
N ALA A 13 -5.87 -10.90 11.47
CA ALA A 13 -6.13 -9.94 10.40
C ALA A 13 -4.95 -8.98 10.09
N ASN A 14 -4.11 -8.62 11.07
CA ASN A 14 -2.95 -7.72 10.85
C ASN A 14 -1.98 -7.71 12.05
N LYS A 15 -0.93 -8.54 12.03
CA LYS A 15 0.05 -8.66 13.13
C LYS A 15 0.75 -7.33 13.49
N SER A 16 0.92 -6.43 12.52
CA SER A 16 1.63 -5.14 12.68
C SER A 16 0.82 -4.08 13.47
N ARG A 17 -0.51 -4.17 13.51
CA ARG A 17 -1.40 -3.22 14.25
C ARG A 17 -1.99 -3.81 15.54
N SER A 18 -1.53 -4.99 15.97
CA SER A 18 -2.01 -5.70 17.17
C SER A 18 -2.09 -4.80 18.42
N GLY A 19 -1.05 -4.00 18.68
CA GLY A 19 -1.02 -3.12 19.84
C GLY A 19 -2.00 -1.95 19.76
N PHE A 20 -2.25 -1.42 18.55
CA PHE A 20 -3.25 -0.39 18.34
C PHE A 20 -4.67 -0.92 18.56
N TYR A 21 -4.99 -2.10 18.01
CA TYR A 21 -6.30 -2.71 18.24
C TYR A 21 -6.54 -3.07 19.71
N PHE A 22 -5.49 -3.50 20.42
CA PHE A 22 -5.56 -3.68 21.87
C PHE A 22 -5.86 -2.36 22.59
N GLU A 23 -5.14 -1.28 22.26
CA GLU A 23 -5.38 0.04 22.82
C GLU A 23 -6.82 0.50 22.58
N LEU A 24 -7.31 0.38 21.34
CA LEU A 24 -8.66 0.76 20.94
C LEU A 24 -9.74 -0.05 21.67
N LEU A 25 -9.51 -1.37 21.83
CA LEU A 25 -10.39 -2.24 22.61
C LEU A 25 -10.49 -1.76 24.06
N ILE A 26 -9.35 -1.53 24.72
CA ILE A 26 -9.31 -1.11 26.12
C ILE A 26 -9.92 0.30 26.29
N GLN A 27 -9.62 1.26 25.42
CA GLN A 27 -10.22 2.60 25.48
C GLN A 27 -11.75 2.55 25.42
N ASN A 28 -12.31 1.74 24.51
CA ASN A 28 -13.77 1.61 24.38
C ASN A 28 -14.38 0.84 25.55
N LEU A 29 -13.68 -0.17 26.07
CA LEU A 29 -14.10 -0.93 27.25
C LEU A 29 -14.15 -0.03 28.49
N LEU A 30 -13.11 0.77 28.74
CA LEU A 30 -13.06 1.74 29.83
C LEU A 30 -14.17 2.78 29.69
N LYS A 31 -14.35 3.33 28.49
CA LYS A 31 -15.41 4.30 28.22
C LYS A 31 -16.79 3.74 28.58
N LEU A 32 -17.07 2.51 28.17
CA LEU A 32 -18.34 1.85 28.47
C LEU A 32 -18.48 1.55 29.97
N HIS A 33 -17.45 0.97 30.58
CA HIS A 33 -17.43 0.60 31.99
C HIS A 33 -17.64 1.82 32.91
N PHE A 34 -16.94 2.93 32.65
CA PHE A 34 -17.08 4.14 33.46
C PHE A 34 -18.37 4.90 33.17
N ASN A 35 -18.87 4.88 31.93
CA ASN A 35 -20.20 5.42 31.63
C ASN A 35 -21.31 4.69 32.40
N LYS A 36 -21.22 3.35 32.57
CA LYS A 36 -22.15 2.58 33.43
C LYS A 36 -22.13 3.06 34.89
N GLN A 37 -21.01 3.64 35.35
CA GLN A 37 -20.86 4.22 36.68
C GLN A 37 -21.20 5.72 36.75
N GLY A 38 -21.71 6.33 35.66
CA GLY A 38 -22.00 7.77 35.60
C GLY A 38 -20.74 8.65 35.54
N LYS A 39 -19.59 8.10 35.19
CA LYS A 39 -18.31 8.82 35.08
C LYS A 39 -17.96 9.06 33.62
N ASN A 40 -17.52 10.28 33.31
CA ASN A 40 -17.11 10.64 31.96
C ASN A 40 -15.65 10.27 31.71
N PHE A 41 -15.41 9.29 30.83
CA PHE A 41 -14.08 8.93 30.36
C PHE A 41 -13.76 9.66 29.07
N ILE A 42 -12.75 10.54 29.11
CA ILE A 42 -12.26 11.28 27.95
C ILE A 42 -11.14 10.46 27.33
N THR A 43 -11.35 9.96 26.11
CA THR A 43 -10.28 9.34 25.31
C THR A 43 -9.34 10.42 24.78
N ASP A 44 -8.06 10.07 24.62
CA ASP A 44 -7.10 10.89 23.87
C ASP A 44 -6.87 12.29 24.46
N PHE A 45 -6.64 12.34 25.77
CA PHE A 45 -6.53 13.58 26.52
C PHE A 45 -5.15 14.22 26.35
N GLN A 46 -5.13 15.47 25.87
CA GLN A 46 -3.90 16.24 25.70
C GLN A 46 -3.70 17.24 26.85
N ILE A 47 -2.50 17.20 27.44
CA ILE A 47 -2.05 18.17 28.44
C ILE A 47 -0.64 18.67 28.07
N GLY A 48 -0.56 19.94 27.66
CA GLY A 48 0.67 20.52 27.12
C GLY A 48 1.16 19.74 25.89
N LYS A 49 2.39 19.19 25.97
CA LYS A 49 3.00 18.37 24.91
C LYS A 49 2.74 16.88 25.04
N ILE A 50 2.04 16.45 26.09
CA ILE A 50 1.84 15.04 26.39
C ILE A 50 0.38 14.67 26.11
N ARG A 51 0.21 13.48 25.54
CA ARG A 51 -1.05 12.90 25.13
C ARG A 51 -1.20 11.58 25.87
N LEU A 52 -2.30 11.45 26.59
CA LEU A 52 -2.67 10.27 27.36
C LEU A 52 -3.81 9.55 26.65
N ASP A 53 -3.81 8.23 26.72
CA ASP A 53 -4.80 7.38 26.05
C ASP A 53 -6.21 7.55 26.67
N GLY A 54 -6.29 8.01 27.92
CA GLY A 54 -7.55 8.44 28.53
C GLY A 54 -7.41 9.30 29.79
N TYR A 55 -8.52 9.87 30.24
CA TYR A 55 -8.60 10.73 31.42
C TYR A 55 -9.98 10.68 32.10
N ILE A 56 -9.98 10.72 33.43
CA ILE A 56 -11.17 10.90 34.28
C ILE A 56 -10.87 11.98 35.31
N GLU A 57 -11.79 12.95 35.44
CA GLU A 57 -11.63 14.08 36.37
C GLU A 57 -11.96 13.72 37.83
N THR A 58 -13.01 12.91 38.04
CA THR A 58 -13.59 12.67 39.37
C THR A 58 -12.97 11.51 40.15
N GLY A 59 -12.16 10.66 39.50
CA GLY A 59 -11.54 9.48 40.13
C GLY A 59 -12.35 8.19 39.98
N ILE A 60 -11.73 7.05 40.34
CA ILE A 60 -12.28 5.70 40.22
C ILE A 60 -12.06 4.90 41.50
N ASP A 61 -13.03 4.06 41.88
CA ASP A 61 -12.96 3.19 43.05
C ASP A 61 -12.42 3.89 44.31
N ILE A 62 -11.22 3.50 44.75
CA ILE A 62 -10.50 4.03 45.92
C ILE A 62 -9.58 5.22 45.59
N TYR A 63 -9.46 5.60 44.32
CA TYR A 63 -8.59 6.65 43.81
C TYR A 63 -9.39 7.93 43.57
N ASP A 64 -9.31 8.88 44.50
CA ASP A 64 -10.06 10.12 44.46
C ASP A 64 -9.36 11.25 43.68
N GLY A 65 -10.09 11.89 42.77
CA GLY A 65 -9.60 12.99 41.92
C GLY A 65 -9.01 12.56 40.58
N PRO A 66 -8.35 13.47 39.85
CA PRO A 66 -8.02 13.27 38.45
C PRO A 66 -7.04 12.13 38.16
N ILE A 67 -7.39 11.28 37.19
CA ILE A 67 -6.64 10.09 36.78
C ILE A 67 -6.35 10.14 35.28
N GLY A 68 -5.08 9.98 34.91
CA GLY A 68 -4.66 9.73 33.53
C GLY A 68 -4.49 8.24 33.25
N PHE A 69 -4.75 7.83 32.02
CA PHE A 69 -4.59 6.44 31.56
C PHE A 69 -3.58 6.37 30.41
N GLU A 70 -2.67 5.41 30.48
CA GLU A 70 -1.77 5.04 29.39
C GLU A 70 -1.92 3.54 29.14
N ILE A 71 -2.22 3.15 27.90
CA ILE A 71 -2.42 1.77 27.48
C ILE A 71 -1.25 1.35 26.60
N LYS A 72 -0.62 0.24 26.94
CA LYS A 72 0.54 -0.28 26.20
C LYS A 72 0.46 -1.79 26.04
N TYR A 73 0.27 -2.22 24.79
CA TYR A 73 0.38 -3.61 24.40
C TYR A 73 1.82 -3.94 24.02
N VAL A 74 2.54 -4.62 24.92
CA VAL A 74 3.89 -5.12 24.64
C VAL A 74 3.99 -6.52 25.20
N HIS A 75 4.45 -7.49 24.40
CA HIS A 75 4.67 -8.86 24.89
C HIS A 75 5.72 -8.89 26.03
N HIS A 76 6.76 -8.06 25.92
CA HIS A 76 7.76 -7.84 26.96
C HIS A 76 8.15 -6.36 27.03
N MET A 77 7.68 -5.65 28.04
CA MET A 77 8.16 -4.30 28.31
C MET A 77 9.50 -4.37 29.03
N ASN A 78 10.55 -3.79 28.47
CA ASN A 78 11.86 -3.75 29.12
C ASN A 78 11.95 -2.58 30.11
N TYR A 79 12.95 -2.63 31.01
CA TYR A 79 13.13 -1.63 32.05
C TYR A 79 13.41 -0.22 31.50
N GLU A 80 14.18 -0.10 30.43
CA GLU A 80 14.54 1.19 29.84
C GLU A 80 13.34 1.92 29.21
N MET A 81 12.50 1.19 28.47
CA MET A 81 11.26 1.73 27.91
C MET A 81 10.32 2.22 29.01
N MET A 82 10.15 1.41 30.06
CA MET A 82 9.34 1.79 31.21
C MET A 82 9.92 3.02 31.91
N SER A 83 11.23 3.02 32.21
CA SER A 83 11.91 4.14 32.87
C SER A 83 11.80 5.44 32.08
N SER A 84 11.99 5.39 30.75
CA SER A 84 11.80 6.56 29.89
C SER A 84 10.37 7.08 29.90
N MET A 85 9.38 6.18 29.93
CA MET A 85 7.96 6.55 29.97
C MET A 85 7.59 7.16 31.33
N LEU A 86 8.04 6.54 32.42
CA LEU A 86 7.86 7.06 33.78
C LEU A 86 8.53 8.42 33.95
N LYS A 87 9.73 8.62 33.36
CA LYS A 87 10.42 9.92 33.35
C LYS A 87 9.63 10.98 32.59
N ARG A 88 9.10 10.65 31.40
CA ARG A 88 8.20 11.53 30.64
C ARG A 88 6.97 11.89 31.48
N PHE A 89 6.48 10.94 32.27
CA PHE A 89 5.36 11.17 33.17
C PHE A 89 5.74 12.04 34.36
N THR A 90 6.85 11.81 35.05
CA THR A 90 7.29 12.65 36.17
C THR A 90 7.68 14.08 35.75
N GLU A 91 8.12 14.27 34.51
CA GLU A 91 8.32 15.61 33.92
C GLU A 91 7.00 16.41 33.73
N LEU A 92 5.80 15.79 33.77
CA LEU A 92 4.49 16.50 33.69
C LEU A 92 4.19 17.44 34.86
N LEU A 93 4.81 17.25 36.03
CA LEU A 93 4.11 17.47 37.31
C LEU A 93 4.40 18.74 38.07
N HIS A 94 4.96 19.72 37.39
CA HIS A 94 4.89 21.08 37.91
C HIS A 94 3.64 21.82 37.44
N THR A 95 2.87 21.28 36.49
CA THR A 95 1.79 22.03 35.81
C THR A 95 0.45 21.29 35.64
N SER A 96 0.29 20.07 36.16
CA SER A 96 -0.89 19.22 35.91
C SER A 96 -1.71 18.89 37.17
N PRO A 97 -3.06 18.86 37.10
CA PRO A 97 -3.93 18.44 38.20
C PRO A 97 -4.04 16.91 38.37
N ILE A 98 -3.35 16.11 37.55
CA ILE A 98 -3.42 14.64 37.59
C ILE A 98 -2.77 14.11 38.87
N LYS A 99 -3.57 13.40 39.70
CA LYS A 99 -3.10 12.78 40.95
C LYS A 99 -2.58 11.36 40.76
N TYR A 100 -3.15 10.63 39.79
CA TYR A 100 -2.85 9.23 39.52
C TYR A 100 -2.63 8.99 38.02
N ILE A 101 -1.68 8.12 37.67
CA ILE A 101 -1.54 7.58 36.32
C ILE A 101 -1.71 6.06 36.37
N ILE A 102 -2.70 5.54 35.66
CA ILE A 102 -2.93 4.11 35.51
C ILE A 102 -2.30 3.66 34.18
N ILE A 103 -1.29 2.81 34.28
CA ILE A 103 -0.65 2.17 33.13
C ILE A 103 -1.28 0.79 32.95
N ILE A 104 -1.99 0.59 31.85
CA ILE A 104 -2.61 -0.68 31.48
C ILE A 104 -1.67 -1.44 30.56
N CYS A 105 -1.12 -2.55 31.06
CA CYS A 105 -0.16 -3.36 30.32
C CYS A 105 -0.34 -4.84 30.70
N PRO A 106 -0.53 -5.76 29.74
CA PRO A 106 -0.67 -7.20 30.00
C PRO A 106 0.44 -7.82 30.87
N SER A 107 1.69 -7.39 30.64
CA SER A 107 2.89 -7.97 31.25
C SER A 107 3.86 -6.87 31.70
N PRO A 108 3.58 -6.17 32.82
CA PRO A 108 4.47 -5.16 33.35
C PRO A 108 5.74 -5.81 33.93
N PRO A 109 6.90 -5.12 33.92
CA PRO A 109 8.13 -5.64 34.54
C PRO A 109 7.90 -5.92 36.02
N ILE A 110 8.39 -7.06 36.51
CA ILE A 110 8.20 -7.53 37.91
C ILE A 110 8.56 -6.44 38.94
N ARG A 111 9.60 -5.65 38.67
CA ARG A 111 10.10 -4.56 39.53
C ARG A 111 9.08 -3.44 39.78
N TYR A 112 8.05 -3.33 38.95
CA TYR A 112 7.03 -2.28 39.01
C TYR A 112 5.62 -2.81 39.33
N LYS A 113 5.48 -4.06 39.79
CA LYS A 113 4.20 -4.60 40.27
C LYS A 113 3.79 -3.95 41.60
N GLY A 114 3.30 -2.71 41.56
CA GLY A 114 2.85 -1.97 42.74
C GLY A 114 2.65 -0.48 42.46
N ILE A 115 2.12 0.25 43.45
CA ILE A 115 2.02 1.71 43.39
C ILE A 115 3.42 2.30 43.56
N ILE A 116 3.87 3.09 42.58
CA ILE A 116 5.12 3.84 42.69
C ILE A 116 4.79 5.18 43.36
N ASN A 117 5.43 5.46 44.49
CA ASN A 117 5.24 6.69 45.29
C ASN A 117 5.93 7.93 44.69
N GLU A 118 5.99 8.03 43.36
CA GLU A 118 6.30 9.29 42.69
C GLU A 118 4.99 10.10 42.56
N SER A 119 5.04 11.42 42.50
CA SER A 119 3.84 12.23 42.21
C SER A 119 3.82 12.48 40.71
N PRO A 120 2.79 12.01 39.97
CA PRO A 120 1.54 11.41 40.39
C PRO A 120 1.78 9.96 40.73
N LYS A 121 0.92 9.42 41.60
CA LYS A 121 1.01 8.01 41.97
C LYS A 121 0.76 7.15 40.74
N ILE A 122 1.76 6.36 40.36
CA ILE A 122 1.64 5.46 39.22
C ILE A 122 1.11 4.12 39.69
N ILE A 123 0.10 3.62 38.99
CA ILE A 123 -0.59 2.36 39.26
C ILE A 123 -0.51 1.49 38.01
N PHE A 124 -0.27 0.18 38.18
CA PHE A 124 -0.27 -0.77 37.07
C PHE A 124 -1.51 -1.64 37.09
N TRP A 125 -2.17 -1.73 35.95
CA TRP A 125 -3.20 -2.72 35.68
C TRP A 125 -2.60 -3.79 34.78
N ASP A 126 -2.44 -4.98 35.35
CA ASP A 126 -1.92 -6.16 34.66
C ASP A 126 -3.06 -7.01 34.04
N ASN A 127 -2.70 -8.16 33.46
CA ASN A 127 -3.66 -9.08 32.87
C ASN A 127 -4.84 -9.42 33.78
N LYS A 128 -4.64 -9.53 35.10
CA LYS A 128 -5.73 -9.88 36.02
C LYS A 128 -6.78 -8.77 36.04
N LYS A 129 -6.35 -7.51 36.17
CA LYS A 129 -7.28 -6.39 36.20
C LYS A 129 -7.98 -6.17 34.86
N ILE A 130 -7.30 -6.49 33.76
CA ILE A 130 -7.89 -6.43 32.42
C ILE A 130 -8.94 -7.55 32.24
N GLU A 131 -8.67 -8.76 32.71
CA GLU A 131 -9.64 -9.86 32.68
C GLU A 131 -10.88 -9.54 33.53
N GLU A 132 -10.72 -8.96 34.73
CA GLU A 132 -11.84 -8.46 35.54
C GLU A 132 -12.70 -7.44 34.77
N LEU A 133 -12.06 -6.45 34.12
CA LEU A 133 -12.76 -5.44 33.33
C LEU A 133 -13.53 -6.04 32.14
N ILE A 134 -12.97 -7.09 31.52
CA ILE A 134 -13.61 -7.83 30.43
C ILE A 134 -14.82 -8.60 30.94
N GLU A 135 -14.70 -9.30 32.07
CA GLU A 135 -15.78 -10.08 32.66
C GLU A 135 -16.97 -9.20 33.07
N GLU A 136 -16.70 -8.04 33.67
CA GLU A 136 -17.74 -7.06 34.06
C GLU A 136 -18.49 -6.43 32.87
N ASN A 137 -17.95 -6.58 31.66
CA ASN A 137 -18.52 -6.05 30.43
C ASN A 137 -18.66 -7.12 29.33
N ALA A 138 -18.81 -8.39 29.73
CA ALA A 138 -18.84 -9.53 28.81
C ALA A 138 -19.93 -9.40 27.73
N ASP A 139 -21.06 -8.77 28.08
CA ASP A 139 -22.19 -8.47 27.20
C ASP A 139 -21.83 -7.54 26.03
N ALA A 140 -20.87 -6.63 26.23
CA ALA A 140 -20.47 -5.63 25.26
C ALA A 140 -19.20 -6.00 24.48
N ILE A 141 -18.38 -6.92 24.97
CA ILE A 141 -17.09 -7.31 24.38
C ILE A 141 -17.24 -7.71 22.91
N GLU A 142 -18.19 -8.59 22.60
CA GLU A 142 -18.38 -9.08 21.23
C GLU A 142 -18.76 -7.96 20.27
N SER A 143 -19.63 -7.05 20.70
CA SER A 143 -20.03 -5.88 19.93
C SER A 143 -18.85 -4.93 19.70
N ILE A 144 -18.01 -4.69 20.71
CA ILE A 144 -16.82 -3.84 20.58
C ILE A 144 -15.84 -4.48 19.59
N VAL A 145 -15.53 -5.77 19.76
CA VAL A 145 -14.60 -6.51 18.89
C VAL A 145 -15.07 -6.48 17.43
N ASN A 146 -16.36 -6.71 17.18
CA ASN A 146 -16.93 -6.67 15.83
C ASN A 146 -16.91 -5.26 15.21
N ASN A 147 -16.89 -4.20 16.03
CA ASN A 147 -16.85 -2.81 15.58
C ASN A 147 -15.44 -2.20 15.57
N LEU A 148 -14.39 -2.91 16.00
CA LEU A 148 -13.03 -2.35 16.09
C LEU A 148 -12.52 -1.78 14.76
N PHE A 149 -12.80 -2.45 13.63
CA PHE A 149 -12.42 -1.96 12.31
C PHE A 149 -13.11 -0.64 11.96
N LYS A 150 -14.41 -0.51 12.26
CA LYS A 150 -15.16 0.73 12.08
C LYS A 150 -14.60 1.85 12.96
N LEU A 151 -14.29 1.56 14.21
CA LEU A 151 -13.71 2.51 15.16
C LEU A 151 -12.30 2.97 14.75
N ASP A 152 -11.50 2.06 14.16
CA ASP A 152 -10.19 2.37 13.59
C ASP A 152 -10.32 3.38 12.45
N ILE A 153 -11.20 3.11 11.48
CA ILE A 153 -11.51 4.03 10.38
C ILE A 153 -12.00 5.39 10.92
N GLU A 154 -12.96 5.40 11.84
CA GLU A 154 -13.49 6.65 12.41
C GLU A 154 -12.40 7.46 13.12
N ASN A 155 -11.46 6.80 13.79
CA ASN A 155 -10.32 7.44 14.44
C ASN A 155 -9.32 8.01 13.42
N GLU A 156 -9.00 7.27 12.35
CA GLU A 156 -8.12 7.77 11.30
C GLU A 156 -8.76 8.96 10.55
N ILE A 157 -10.06 8.90 10.25
CA ILE A 157 -10.81 10.03 9.67
C ILE A 157 -10.72 11.26 10.58
N ARG A 158 -10.91 11.10 11.90
CA ARG A 158 -10.75 12.22 12.87
C ARG A 158 -9.33 12.78 12.94
N LYS A 159 -8.31 11.93 12.79
CA LYS A 159 -6.89 12.32 12.86
C LYS A 159 -6.41 12.98 11.57
N SER A 160 -6.91 12.52 10.42
CA SER A 160 -6.57 13.10 9.13
C SER A 160 -6.94 14.56 9.13
N SER A 161 -5.94 15.45 9.03
CA SER A 161 -6.20 16.85 8.74
C SER A 161 -6.80 16.93 7.34
N ASP A 162 -7.81 17.77 7.14
CA ASP A 162 -8.47 17.95 5.83
C ASP A 162 -7.48 18.30 4.68
N ASP A 163 -6.25 18.71 4.99
CA ASP A 163 -5.21 19.05 4.02
C ASP A 163 -4.29 17.87 3.66
N TRP A 164 -4.82 16.93 2.87
CA TRP A 164 -4.02 15.84 2.29
C TRP A 164 -2.87 16.35 1.38
N LYS A 165 -2.98 17.58 0.84
CA LYS A 165 -1.94 18.19 -0.01
C LYS A 165 -0.71 18.52 0.84
N LYS A 166 -0.90 18.93 2.10
CA LYS A 166 0.21 19.06 3.07
C LYS A 166 0.88 17.73 3.35
N SER A 167 0.11 16.67 3.65
CA SER A 167 0.66 15.32 3.86
C SER A 167 1.45 14.83 2.63
N ARG A 168 0.94 15.09 1.42
CA ARG A 168 1.66 14.82 0.17
C ARG A 168 3.00 15.56 0.09
N LEU A 169 3.07 16.82 0.48
CA LEU A 169 4.32 17.59 0.49
C LEU A 169 5.34 17.00 1.48
N ASP A 170 4.89 16.57 2.65
CA ASP A 170 5.76 15.92 3.65
C ASP A 170 6.34 14.61 3.11
N ILE A 171 5.51 13.78 2.46
CA ILE A 171 5.95 12.55 1.79
C ILE A 171 6.97 12.87 0.68
N LEU A 172 6.71 13.87 -0.16
CA LEU A 172 7.65 14.28 -1.21
C LEU A 172 8.99 14.77 -0.64
N ASN A 173 8.99 15.42 0.52
CA ASN A 173 10.23 15.82 1.20
C ASN A 173 11.04 14.62 1.70
N GLU A 174 10.39 13.56 2.18
CA GLU A 174 11.06 12.31 2.53
C GLU A 174 11.65 11.61 1.29
N ILE A 175 10.90 11.58 0.17
CA ILE A 175 11.39 11.05 -1.10
C ILE A 175 12.61 11.85 -1.59
N LYS A 176 12.59 13.19 -1.49
CA LYS A 176 13.75 14.04 -1.82
C LYS A 176 14.98 13.69 -1.00
N LYS A 177 14.82 13.43 0.31
CA LYS A 177 15.93 13.00 1.18
C LYS A 177 16.48 11.64 0.74
N ALA A 178 15.60 10.69 0.42
CA ALA A 178 16.01 9.37 -0.08
C ALA A 178 16.71 9.46 -1.45
N TYR A 179 16.20 10.28 -2.37
CA TYR A 179 16.78 10.52 -3.69
C TYR A 179 18.19 11.11 -3.58
N LYS A 180 18.39 12.13 -2.72
CA LYS A 180 19.72 12.73 -2.50
C LYS A 180 20.77 11.71 -2.03
N LYS A 181 20.35 10.76 -1.19
CA LYS A 181 21.20 9.66 -0.69
C LYS A 181 21.50 8.59 -1.74
N GLY A 182 20.76 8.55 -2.85
CA GLY A 182 20.92 7.54 -3.90
C GLY A 182 20.34 6.17 -3.53
N ASN A 183 19.33 6.15 -2.66
CA ASN A 183 18.69 4.92 -2.19
C ASN A 183 17.27 4.77 -2.77
N ILE A 184 17.08 5.09 -4.06
CA ILE A 184 15.79 4.96 -4.74
C ILE A 184 15.88 3.99 -5.92
N SER A 185 14.88 3.13 -6.03
CA SER A 185 14.57 2.38 -7.24
C SER A 185 13.18 2.76 -7.75
N LEU A 186 12.98 2.72 -9.06
CA LEU A 186 11.68 3.01 -9.68
C LEU A 186 10.96 1.71 -10.00
N LEU A 187 9.67 1.63 -9.69
CA LEU A 187 8.79 0.53 -10.07
C LEU A 187 7.72 1.09 -11.04
N LEU A 188 7.75 0.66 -12.30
CA LEU A 188 6.97 1.25 -13.38
C LEU A 188 5.90 0.29 -13.89
N GLY A 189 4.65 0.74 -13.90
CA GLY A 189 3.52 0.00 -14.43
C GLY A 189 3.00 0.56 -15.75
N ALA A 190 1.95 -0.07 -16.27
CA ALA A 190 1.41 0.23 -17.60
C ALA A 190 0.95 1.69 -17.74
N GLY A 191 0.53 2.34 -16.64
CA GLY A 191 0.13 3.75 -16.65
C GLY A 191 1.24 4.69 -17.13
N VAL A 192 2.51 4.33 -16.94
CA VAL A 192 3.65 5.08 -17.48
C VAL A 192 3.65 5.00 -19.02
N SER A 193 3.54 3.81 -19.60
CA SER A 193 3.52 3.64 -21.05
C SER A 193 2.26 4.22 -21.69
N CYS A 194 1.11 4.17 -21.00
CA CYS A 194 -0.14 4.78 -21.46
C CYS A 194 -0.02 6.29 -21.69
N SER A 195 0.79 7.00 -20.89
CA SER A 195 1.05 8.42 -21.10
C SER A 195 1.76 8.73 -22.43
N ALA A 196 2.37 7.73 -23.07
CA ALA A 196 3.00 7.82 -24.38
C ALA A 196 2.18 7.16 -25.51
N GLY A 197 0.94 6.75 -25.23
CA GLY A 197 0.02 6.16 -26.21
C GLY A 197 0.01 4.63 -26.26
N PHE A 198 0.69 3.93 -25.35
CA PHE A 198 0.61 2.46 -25.28
C PHE A 198 -0.71 2.00 -24.66
N PRO A 199 -1.19 0.79 -25.02
CA PRO A 199 -2.38 0.23 -24.42
C PRO A 199 -2.16 -0.11 -22.93
N ASN A 200 -3.17 0.11 -22.10
CA ASN A 200 -3.23 -0.54 -20.79
C ASN A 200 -3.60 -2.03 -20.95
N TRP A 201 -3.61 -2.77 -19.85
CA TRP A 201 -3.93 -4.21 -19.88
C TRP A 201 -5.28 -4.54 -20.53
N GLY A 202 -6.33 -3.76 -20.23
CA GLY A 202 -7.65 -3.96 -20.82
C GLY A 202 -7.66 -3.69 -22.33
N THR A 203 -7.05 -2.59 -22.77
CA THR A 203 -6.91 -2.26 -24.20
C THR A 203 -6.06 -3.31 -24.95
N LEU A 204 -5.02 -3.82 -24.31
CA LEU A 204 -4.17 -4.88 -24.85
C LEU A 204 -4.98 -6.17 -25.05
N LEU A 205 -5.72 -6.62 -24.03
CA LEU A 205 -6.59 -7.79 -24.13
C LEU A 205 -7.65 -7.62 -25.22
N ASN A 206 -8.30 -6.46 -25.31
CA ASN A 206 -9.29 -6.17 -26.35
C ASN A 206 -8.70 -6.30 -27.76
N SER A 207 -7.47 -5.83 -27.95
CA SER A 207 -6.74 -5.95 -29.23
C SER A 207 -6.41 -7.41 -29.56
N LEU A 208 -6.06 -8.22 -28.55
CA LEU A 208 -5.83 -9.65 -28.72
C LEU A 208 -7.12 -10.42 -29.00
N TYR A 209 -8.25 -10.05 -28.39
CA TYR A 209 -9.55 -10.62 -28.72
C TYR A 209 -9.94 -10.33 -30.17
N ALA A 210 -9.75 -9.10 -30.64
CA ALA A 210 -10.01 -8.77 -32.04
C ALA A 210 -9.12 -9.60 -32.99
N ASN A 211 -7.84 -9.79 -32.65
CA ASN A 211 -6.93 -10.64 -33.42
C ASN A 211 -7.40 -12.11 -33.42
N PHE A 212 -7.79 -12.64 -32.25
CA PHE A 212 -8.31 -14.00 -32.11
C PHE A 212 -9.58 -14.20 -32.95
N VAL A 213 -10.56 -13.29 -32.86
CA VAL A 213 -11.79 -13.34 -33.67
C VAL A 213 -11.44 -13.30 -35.16
N ASN A 214 -10.60 -12.37 -35.61
CA ASN A 214 -10.18 -12.29 -37.01
C ASN A 214 -9.50 -13.59 -37.47
N LYS A 215 -8.70 -14.23 -36.62
CA LYS A 215 -8.05 -15.51 -36.93
C LYS A 215 -9.05 -16.66 -37.06
N VAL A 216 -10.06 -16.72 -36.18
CA VAL A 216 -11.13 -17.73 -36.21
C VAL A 216 -11.99 -17.59 -37.47
N PHE A 217 -12.35 -16.36 -37.85
CA PHE A 217 -13.24 -16.05 -38.96
C PHE A 217 -12.51 -15.69 -40.27
N ASN A 218 -11.20 -15.91 -40.37
CA ASN A 218 -10.37 -15.43 -41.49
C ASN A 218 -10.81 -15.95 -42.88
N ASN A 219 -11.55 -17.06 -42.92
CA ASN A 219 -12.08 -17.67 -44.15
C ASN A 219 -13.60 -17.46 -44.33
N ASP A 220 -14.24 -16.76 -43.39
CA ASP A 220 -15.68 -16.54 -43.40
C ASP A 220 -16.00 -15.15 -43.97
N VAL A 221 -17.08 -15.05 -44.76
CA VAL A 221 -17.58 -13.77 -45.25
C VAL A 221 -18.45 -13.14 -44.15
N VAL A 222 -17.80 -12.46 -43.21
CA VAL A 222 -18.44 -11.77 -42.08
C VAL A 222 -18.17 -10.28 -42.19
N SER A 223 -19.20 -9.45 -42.00
CA SER A 223 -19.03 -7.98 -41.98
C SER A 223 -18.23 -7.52 -40.76
N ASP A 224 -17.47 -6.44 -40.91
CA ASP A 224 -16.66 -5.86 -39.82
C ASP A 224 -17.51 -5.51 -38.59
N ASP A 225 -18.73 -5.00 -38.78
CA ASP A 225 -19.67 -4.68 -37.69
C ASP A 225 -20.07 -5.93 -36.88
N THR A 226 -20.19 -7.07 -37.57
CA THR A 226 -20.48 -8.35 -36.92
C THR A 226 -19.27 -8.86 -36.15
N LEU A 227 -18.06 -8.74 -36.70
CA LEU A 227 -16.82 -9.10 -36.00
C LEU A 227 -16.60 -8.25 -34.74
N GLN A 228 -16.90 -6.94 -34.80
CA GLN A 228 -16.86 -6.06 -33.64
C GLN A 228 -17.89 -6.47 -32.58
N SER A 229 -19.11 -6.78 -33.00
CA SER A 229 -20.17 -7.25 -32.10
C SER A 229 -19.82 -8.57 -31.41
N ILE A 230 -19.22 -9.50 -32.15
CA ILE A 230 -18.70 -10.78 -31.63
C ILE A 230 -17.58 -10.51 -30.62
N THR A 231 -16.60 -9.68 -30.98
CA THR A 231 -15.47 -9.32 -30.10
C THR A 231 -15.97 -8.73 -28.79
N LYS A 232 -16.95 -7.81 -28.85
CA LYS A 232 -17.57 -7.22 -27.65
C LYS A 232 -18.23 -8.28 -26.77
N LYS A 233 -18.99 -9.21 -27.35
CA LYS A 233 -19.59 -10.32 -26.60
C LYS A 233 -18.53 -11.23 -25.95
N PHE A 234 -17.45 -11.54 -26.65
CA PHE A 234 -16.35 -12.34 -26.07
C PHE A 234 -15.68 -11.64 -24.89
N ILE A 235 -15.49 -10.32 -24.97
CA ILE A 235 -14.97 -9.51 -23.86
C ILE A 235 -15.96 -9.55 -22.68
N GLU A 236 -17.25 -9.32 -22.91
CA GLU A 236 -18.29 -9.36 -21.88
C GLU A 236 -18.37 -10.71 -21.16
N ILE A 237 -18.31 -11.82 -21.91
CA ILE A 237 -18.34 -13.19 -21.36
C ILE A 237 -17.12 -13.45 -20.45
N ASN A 238 -15.95 -12.90 -20.79
CA ASN A 238 -14.70 -13.16 -20.09
C ASN A 238 -14.27 -12.03 -19.13
N ASN A 239 -15.16 -11.07 -18.84
CA ASN A 239 -14.83 -9.87 -18.07
C ASN A 239 -14.61 -10.11 -16.56
N SER A 240 -14.77 -11.36 -16.10
CA SER A 240 -14.66 -11.72 -14.68
C SER A 240 -13.22 -11.75 -14.17
N SER A 241 -12.24 -12.11 -15.01
CA SER A 241 -10.82 -12.17 -14.65
C SER A 241 -9.92 -11.90 -15.84
N THR A 242 -9.09 -10.86 -15.74
CA THR A 242 -8.14 -10.48 -16.78
C THR A 242 -7.06 -11.53 -17.02
N LEU A 243 -6.64 -12.26 -15.98
CA LEU A 243 -5.65 -13.34 -16.08
C LEU A 243 -6.23 -14.60 -16.73
N ALA A 244 -7.51 -14.91 -16.45
CA ALA A 244 -8.21 -16.02 -17.10
C ALA A 244 -8.46 -15.70 -18.58
N ALA A 245 -8.85 -14.46 -18.90
CA ALA A 245 -8.95 -13.96 -20.27
C ALA A 245 -7.62 -14.11 -21.02
N ALA A 246 -6.51 -13.75 -20.37
CA ALA A 246 -5.16 -13.92 -20.91
C ALA A 246 -4.81 -15.39 -21.18
N ARG A 247 -5.14 -16.33 -20.26
CA ARG A 247 -5.00 -17.78 -20.48
C ARG A 247 -5.77 -18.24 -21.71
N TYR A 248 -7.03 -17.84 -21.82
CA TYR A 248 -7.90 -18.19 -22.94
C TYR A 248 -7.31 -17.73 -24.28
N LEU A 249 -6.90 -16.46 -24.35
CA LEU A 249 -6.29 -15.88 -25.55
C LEU A 249 -4.98 -16.56 -25.92
N LYS A 250 -4.13 -16.86 -24.93
CA LYS A 250 -2.90 -17.61 -25.16
C LYS A 250 -3.21 -18.98 -25.76
N ALA A 251 -4.15 -19.73 -25.17
CA ALA A 251 -4.57 -21.04 -25.69
C ALA A 251 -5.15 -20.98 -27.12
N GLY A 252 -5.89 -19.92 -27.45
CA GLY A 252 -6.47 -19.73 -28.79
C GLY A 252 -5.50 -19.24 -29.86
N LEU A 253 -4.44 -18.52 -29.47
CA LEU A 253 -3.47 -17.92 -30.39
C LEU A 253 -2.21 -18.77 -30.59
N SER A 254 -1.80 -19.57 -29.61
CA SER A 254 -0.64 -20.47 -29.70
C SER A 254 -0.92 -21.68 -30.59
N GLN A 255 0.11 -22.22 -31.26
CA GLN A 255 0.04 -23.47 -32.03
C GLN A 255 0.96 -24.52 -31.41
N LYS A 256 0.52 -25.79 -31.34
CA LYS A 256 1.23 -27.02 -30.91
C LYS A 256 2.73 -26.84 -30.60
N ASP A 257 3.06 -26.27 -29.44
CA ASP A 257 4.41 -26.12 -28.86
C ASP A 257 5.18 -24.81 -29.12
N ASN A 258 4.58 -23.77 -29.75
CA ASN A 258 5.23 -22.46 -29.88
C ASN A 258 4.28 -21.26 -29.65
N ASP A 259 4.71 -20.36 -28.76
CA ASP A 259 4.02 -19.10 -28.42
C ASP A 259 4.33 -17.95 -29.40
N VAL A 260 5.14 -18.15 -30.44
CA VAL A 260 5.53 -17.09 -31.40
C VAL A 260 4.33 -16.32 -31.97
N HIS A 261 3.23 -16.99 -32.34
CA HIS A 261 2.05 -16.29 -32.86
C HIS A 261 1.39 -15.41 -31.80
N PHE A 262 1.31 -15.90 -30.57
CA PHE A 262 0.78 -15.14 -29.44
C PHE A 262 1.68 -13.93 -29.14
N ILE A 263 3.00 -14.12 -29.04
CA ILE A 263 3.96 -13.04 -28.81
C ILE A 263 3.93 -12.01 -29.95
N THR A 264 3.77 -12.47 -31.20
CA THR A 264 3.61 -11.57 -32.36
C THR A 264 2.34 -10.73 -32.25
N ALA A 265 1.23 -11.33 -31.83
CA ALA A 265 -0.03 -10.61 -31.60
C ALA A 265 0.12 -9.57 -30.47
N VAL A 266 0.82 -9.92 -29.38
CA VAL A 266 1.13 -8.98 -28.28
C VAL A 266 2.03 -7.85 -28.79
N LYS A 267 3.13 -8.15 -29.48
CA LYS A 267 4.05 -7.16 -30.06
C LYS A 267 3.29 -6.17 -30.97
N LYS A 268 2.45 -6.69 -31.86
CA LYS A 268 1.61 -5.88 -32.74
C LYS A 268 0.66 -4.98 -31.94
N ALA A 269 -0.05 -5.53 -30.96
CA ALA A 269 -0.98 -4.77 -30.14
C ALA A 269 -0.30 -3.68 -29.30
N LEU A 270 0.94 -3.90 -28.84
CA LEU A 270 1.73 -2.91 -28.11
C LEU A 270 2.17 -1.75 -29.02
N TYR A 271 2.67 -2.05 -30.22
CA TYR A 271 3.40 -1.10 -31.04
C TYR A 271 2.62 -0.49 -32.21
N ASP A 272 1.46 -1.03 -32.59
CA ASP A 272 0.60 -0.45 -33.63
C ASP A 272 -0.11 0.84 -33.16
N SER A 273 -0.12 1.11 -31.85
CA SER A 273 -0.74 2.31 -31.29
C SER A 273 0.08 3.57 -31.61
N PRO A 274 -0.58 4.71 -31.95
CA PRO A 274 0.14 5.94 -32.27
C PRO A 274 0.89 6.47 -31.05
N ARG A 275 2.21 6.64 -31.19
CA ARG A 275 3.07 7.20 -30.14
C ARG A 275 2.72 8.67 -29.88
N LYS A 276 2.80 9.09 -28.63
CA LYS A 276 2.60 10.47 -28.18
C LYS A 276 3.77 10.92 -27.30
N PRO A 277 4.16 12.21 -27.33
CA PRO A 277 5.11 12.75 -26.36
C PRO A 277 4.58 12.58 -24.94
N SER A 278 5.44 12.09 -24.02
CA SER A 278 5.07 11.89 -22.62
C SER A 278 5.91 12.79 -21.70
N PRO A 279 5.31 13.84 -21.10
CA PRO A 279 5.95 14.60 -20.03
C PRO A 279 6.32 13.75 -18.82
N LEU A 280 5.50 12.72 -18.53
CA LEU A 280 5.75 11.76 -17.45
C LEU A 280 7.03 10.97 -17.71
N MET A 281 7.20 10.42 -18.92
CA MET A 281 8.42 9.69 -19.26
C MET A 281 9.64 10.60 -19.23
N ASN A 282 9.53 11.83 -19.74
CA ASN A 282 10.61 12.82 -19.62
C ASN A 282 11.00 13.06 -18.16
N ALA A 283 10.04 13.20 -17.24
CA ALA A 283 10.31 13.40 -15.81
C ALA A 283 10.94 12.16 -15.15
N ILE A 284 10.51 10.95 -15.51
CA ILE A 284 11.11 9.68 -15.04
C ILE A 284 12.57 9.59 -15.48
N ILE A 285 12.84 9.86 -16.75
CA ILE A 285 14.19 9.79 -17.35
C ILE A 285 15.09 10.88 -16.77
N ASN A 286 14.54 12.06 -16.51
CA ASN A 286 15.20 13.11 -15.78
C ASN A 286 15.65 12.62 -14.39
N LEU A 287 14.82 11.87 -13.64
CA LEU A 287 15.24 11.30 -12.36
C LEU A 287 16.40 10.30 -12.48
N CYS A 288 16.40 9.48 -13.54
CA CYS A 288 17.46 8.51 -13.81
C CYS A 288 18.79 9.16 -14.21
N THR A 289 18.74 10.33 -14.87
CA THR A 289 19.94 11.03 -15.35
C THR A 289 20.87 11.42 -14.19
N PRO A 290 22.14 10.96 -14.18
CA PRO A 290 23.12 11.27 -13.13
C PRO A 290 23.37 12.77 -12.94
N LYS A 291 23.69 13.16 -11.71
CA LYS A 291 24.22 14.50 -11.40
C LYS A 291 25.73 14.41 -11.20
N ARG A 292 26.39 15.58 -11.00
CA ARG A 292 27.80 15.63 -10.56
C ARG A 292 28.09 14.76 -9.33
N SER A 293 27.09 14.54 -8.48
CA SER A 293 27.17 13.68 -7.29
C SER A 293 26.89 12.18 -7.56
N GLY A 294 26.94 11.75 -8.82
CA GLY A 294 26.61 10.39 -9.26
C GLY A 294 25.11 10.14 -9.53
N ALA A 295 24.83 8.92 -9.98
CA ALA A 295 23.47 8.40 -10.20
C ALA A 295 22.71 8.29 -8.87
N LYS A 296 21.42 8.64 -8.90
CA LYS A 296 20.54 8.62 -7.71
C LYS A 296 19.47 7.54 -7.74
N ILE A 297 19.13 7.08 -8.95
CA ILE A 297 18.31 5.90 -9.16
C ILE A 297 19.25 4.70 -9.28
N LYS A 298 18.99 3.66 -8.49
CA LYS A 298 19.79 2.43 -8.44
C LYS A 298 19.37 1.42 -9.48
N SER A 299 18.07 1.32 -9.72
CA SER A 299 17.49 0.39 -10.69
C SER A 299 16.10 0.84 -11.08
N VAL A 300 15.68 0.40 -12.26
CA VAL A 300 14.28 0.47 -12.72
C VAL A 300 13.76 -0.95 -12.78
N ILE A 301 12.61 -1.21 -12.15
CA ILE A 301 11.85 -2.44 -12.30
C ILE A 301 10.59 -2.05 -13.07
N THR A 302 10.33 -2.70 -14.18
CA THR A 302 9.14 -2.45 -14.99
C THR A 302 8.34 -3.73 -15.15
N TYR A 303 7.02 -3.58 -15.05
CA TYR A 303 6.04 -4.64 -15.23
C TYR A 303 5.48 -4.64 -16.66
N ASN A 304 5.99 -3.74 -17.51
CA ASN A 304 5.58 -3.56 -18.88
C ASN A 304 6.43 -4.42 -19.81
N PHE A 305 5.84 -4.88 -20.92
CA PHE A 305 6.57 -5.65 -21.93
C PHE A 305 7.27 -4.78 -22.96
N ASP A 306 6.93 -3.49 -23.03
CA ASP A 306 7.45 -2.57 -24.04
C ASP A 306 8.87 -2.07 -23.74
N ASP A 307 9.51 -1.47 -24.74
CA ASP A 307 10.85 -0.86 -24.68
C ASP A 307 10.82 0.68 -24.55
N LEU A 308 9.74 1.25 -23.99
CA LEU A 308 9.58 2.70 -23.96
C LEU A 308 10.61 3.41 -23.07
N VAL A 309 11.01 2.78 -21.97
CA VAL A 309 12.00 3.35 -21.04
C VAL A 309 13.34 3.44 -21.76
N GLU A 310 13.76 2.35 -22.39
CA GLU A 310 14.94 2.23 -23.24
C GLU A 310 14.95 3.30 -24.35
N GLU A 311 13.85 3.43 -25.09
CA GLU A 311 13.74 4.42 -26.18
C GLU A 311 13.99 5.86 -25.70
N TYR A 312 13.56 6.21 -24.48
CA TYR A 312 13.81 7.53 -23.93
C TYR A 312 15.21 7.66 -23.31
N LEU A 313 15.79 6.60 -22.77
CA LEU A 313 17.17 6.59 -22.28
C LEU A 313 18.18 6.77 -23.43
N ASP A 314 17.93 6.12 -24.57
CA ASP A 314 18.69 6.30 -25.81
C ASP A 314 18.74 7.77 -26.25
N LYS A 315 17.62 8.49 -26.15
CA LYS A 315 17.53 9.92 -26.53
C LYS A 315 18.42 10.82 -25.68
N VAL A 316 18.63 10.46 -24.42
CA VAL A 316 19.51 11.20 -23.49
C VAL A 316 20.92 10.59 -23.39
N LYS A 317 21.21 9.53 -24.16
CA LYS A 317 22.49 8.81 -24.18
C LYS A 317 22.94 8.33 -22.80
N LEU A 318 22.00 7.86 -21.98
CA LEU A 318 22.33 7.21 -20.71
C LEU A 318 22.61 5.73 -20.98
N GLU A 319 23.72 5.20 -20.48
CA GLU A 319 24.03 3.77 -20.56
C GLU A 319 23.12 2.97 -19.62
N TYR A 320 22.57 1.88 -20.13
CA TYR A 320 21.63 1.03 -19.40
C TYR A 320 21.76 -0.42 -19.86
N LYS A 321 21.27 -1.33 -19.01
CA LYS A 321 21.16 -2.75 -19.32
C LYS A 321 19.73 -3.22 -19.11
N THR A 322 19.08 -3.66 -20.18
CA THR A 322 17.80 -4.38 -20.11
C THR A 322 18.06 -5.81 -19.63
N ILE A 323 17.37 -6.22 -18.56
CA ILE A 323 17.48 -7.52 -17.92
C ILE A 323 16.08 -8.15 -17.86
N TYR A 324 15.91 -9.26 -18.58
CA TYR A 324 14.68 -10.03 -18.66
C TYR A 324 14.91 -11.55 -18.56
N LYS A 325 16.17 -11.97 -18.35
CA LYS A 325 16.60 -13.35 -18.12
C LYS A 325 17.55 -13.44 -16.92
N ASP A 326 17.69 -14.64 -16.35
CA ASP A 326 18.49 -14.87 -15.14
C ASP A 326 20.01 -14.77 -15.41
N GLU A 327 20.44 -15.10 -16.61
CA GLU A 327 21.87 -15.12 -16.99
C GLU A 327 22.44 -13.71 -17.27
N GLU A 328 21.58 -12.69 -17.33
CA GLU A 328 21.97 -11.34 -17.71
C GLU A 328 22.52 -10.55 -16.51
N GLN A 329 23.68 -9.92 -16.74
CA GLN A 329 24.34 -9.04 -15.77
C GLN A 329 24.53 -7.65 -16.37
N HIS A 330 24.69 -6.66 -15.50
CA HIS A 330 24.94 -5.27 -15.86
C HIS A 330 26.29 -4.84 -15.29
N ASP A 331 26.94 -3.90 -15.99
CA ASP A 331 28.15 -3.27 -15.51
C ASP A 331 27.82 -2.18 -14.46
N SER A 332 28.83 -1.78 -13.68
CA SER A 332 28.63 -0.82 -12.57
C SER A 332 28.21 0.58 -13.01
N ASP A 333 28.49 0.94 -14.25
CA ASP A 333 28.20 2.26 -14.83
C ASP A 333 26.86 2.28 -15.59
N GLU A 334 26.23 1.12 -15.81
CA GLU A 334 24.94 0.98 -16.48
C GLU A 334 23.78 1.09 -15.48
N LEU A 335 22.68 1.72 -15.89
CA LEU A 335 21.41 1.62 -15.16
C LEU A 335 20.71 0.29 -15.48
N PRO A 336 20.51 -0.63 -14.51
CA PRO A 336 19.78 -1.85 -14.78
C PRO A 336 18.26 -1.60 -14.86
N ILE A 337 17.64 -2.15 -15.91
CA ILE A 337 16.19 -2.12 -16.19
C ILE A 337 15.67 -3.56 -16.17
N TYR A 338 14.98 -3.93 -15.10
CA TYR A 338 14.46 -5.28 -14.90
C TYR A 338 13.02 -5.39 -15.42
N HIS A 339 12.81 -6.16 -16.48
CA HIS A 339 11.50 -6.51 -17.00
C HIS A 339 11.00 -7.80 -16.34
N VAL A 340 10.45 -7.66 -15.13
CA VAL A 340 10.10 -8.80 -14.28
C VAL A 340 8.97 -9.67 -14.83
N HIS A 341 8.21 -9.15 -15.79
CA HIS A 341 7.14 -9.86 -16.50
C HIS A 341 7.54 -10.32 -17.91
N GLY A 342 8.78 -10.06 -18.33
CA GLY A 342 9.26 -10.32 -19.68
C GLY A 342 9.28 -9.06 -20.54
N PHE A 343 9.95 -9.16 -21.69
CA PHE A 343 10.32 -8.04 -22.54
C PHE A 343 10.07 -8.36 -24.02
N ILE A 344 9.56 -7.39 -24.77
CA ILE A 344 9.32 -7.48 -26.21
C ILE A 344 9.88 -6.20 -26.85
N SER A 345 11.07 -6.29 -27.43
CA SER A 345 11.66 -5.16 -28.17
C SER A 345 10.80 -4.76 -29.38
N SER A 346 10.68 -3.46 -29.64
CA SER A 346 10.08 -2.93 -30.87
C SER A 346 10.93 -3.29 -32.09
N ARG A 347 12.25 -3.36 -31.93
CA ARG A 347 13.23 -3.66 -32.98
C ARG A 347 13.64 -5.12 -32.97
N GLY A 348 13.95 -5.66 -34.14
CA GLY A 348 14.42 -7.04 -34.30
C GLY A 348 13.30 -8.08 -34.28
N ASP A 349 13.70 -9.31 -34.58
CA ASP A 349 12.82 -10.48 -34.60
C ASP A 349 12.48 -10.95 -33.18
N ILE A 350 11.36 -11.65 -33.05
CA ILE A 350 10.95 -12.25 -31.80
C ILE A 350 11.90 -13.42 -31.50
N GLU A 351 12.62 -13.34 -30.39
CA GLU A 351 13.43 -14.46 -29.91
C GLU A 351 12.54 -15.67 -29.61
N LYS A 352 13.07 -16.88 -29.84
CA LYS A 352 12.30 -18.12 -29.62
C LYS A 352 12.01 -18.37 -28.14
N ASP A 353 12.81 -17.83 -27.24
CA ASP A 353 12.78 -18.12 -25.80
C ASP A 353 12.18 -16.97 -24.96
N VAL A 354 11.37 -16.07 -25.56
CA VAL A 354 10.70 -15.00 -24.81
C VAL A 354 9.65 -15.61 -23.87
N SER A 355 9.92 -15.55 -22.57
CA SER A 355 8.96 -15.93 -21.53
C SER A 355 8.22 -14.69 -21.04
N LEU A 356 6.90 -14.65 -21.23
CA LEU A 356 6.04 -13.58 -20.74
C LEU A 356 5.19 -14.08 -19.57
N ILE A 357 5.22 -13.32 -18.47
CA ILE A 357 4.27 -13.47 -17.36
C ILE A 357 2.98 -12.77 -17.74
N PHE A 358 2.25 -13.39 -18.68
CA PHE A 358 1.03 -12.83 -19.26
C PHE A 358 -0.24 -13.54 -18.81
N SER A 359 -0.21 -14.88 -18.75
CA SER A 359 -1.37 -15.70 -18.42
C SER A 359 -1.38 -16.13 -16.95
N GLU A 360 -2.55 -16.51 -16.46
CA GLU A 360 -2.73 -17.05 -15.11
C GLU A 360 -1.68 -18.12 -14.77
N GLU A 361 -1.42 -19.10 -15.67
CA GLU A 361 -0.40 -20.15 -15.47
C GLU A 361 0.99 -19.58 -15.18
N ALA A 362 1.39 -18.54 -15.90
CA ALA A 362 2.72 -17.95 -15.77
C ALA A 362 2.86 -17.25 -14.42
N TYR A 363 1.80 -16.55 -13.97
CA TYR A 363 1.74 -15.99 -12.62
C TYR A 363 1.81 -17.09 -11.54
N HIS A 364 1.03 -18.18 -11.67
CA HIS A 364 1.08 -19.29 -10.72
C HIS A 364 2.46 -19.93 -10.65
N LYS A 365 3.14 -20.11 -11.80
CA LYS A 365 4.50 -20.64 -11.84
C LYS A 365 5.45 -19.77 -11.03
N VAL A 366 5.51 -18.46 -11.33
CA VAL A 366 6.38 -17.52 -10.61
C VAL A 366 5.99 -17.37 -9.14
N TYR A 367 4.71 -17.49 -8.81
CA TYR A 367 4.24 -17.51 -7.43
C TYR A 367 4.72 -18.76 -6.66
N SER A 368 4.69 -19.92 -7.33
CA SER A 368 5.11 -21.22 -6.78
C SER A 368 6.63 -21.39 -6.69
N GLU A 369 7.39 -20.55 -7.38
CA GLU A 369 8.85 -20.56 -7.43
C GLU A 369 9.44 -19.36 -6.68
N PRO A 370 9.60 -19.41 -5.34
CA PRO A 370 10.19 -18.31 -4.56
C PRO A 370 11.58 -17.86 -5.02
N TYR A 371 12.37 -18.78 -5.60
CA TYR A 371 13.72 -18.53 -6.09
C TYR A 371 13.78 -18.09 -7.56
N HIS A 372 12.63 -17.86 -8.21
CA HIS A 372 12.61 -17.27 -9.54
C HIS A 372 13.33 -15.91 -9.51
N TRP A 373 14.25 -15.66 -10.46
CA TRP A 373 15.13 -14.48 -10.48
C TRP A 373 14.36 -13.17 -10.29
N SER A 374 13.19 -13.05 -10.92
CA SER A 374 12.36 -11.83 -10.84
C SER A 374 11.80 -11.59 -9.44
N ASN A 375 11.50 -12.65 -8.67
CA ASN A 375 11.10 -12.53 -7.26
C ASN A 375 12.28 -12.10 -6.40
N LEU A 376 13.47 -12.67 -6.64
CA LEU A 376 14.68 -12.37 -5.88
C LEU A 376 15.13 -10.92 -6.09
N VAL A 377 15.18 -10.43 -7.33
CA VAL A 377 15.54 -9.05 -7.66
C VAL A 377 14.55 -8.05 -7.05
N GLN A 378 13.24 -8.32 -7.15
CA GLN A 378 12.23 -7.48 -6.54
C GLN A 378 12.36 -7.43 -5.01
N LEU A 379 12.54 -8.58 -4.35
CA LEU A 379 12.72 -8.63 -2.89
C LEU A 379 14.00 -7.94 -2.43
N ALA A 380 15.11 -8.14 -3.15
CA ALA A 380 16.37 -7.45 -2.86
C ALA A 380 16.17 -5.92 -2.97
N THR A 381 15.54 -5.47 -4.05
CA THR A 381 15.26 -4.05 -4.28
C THR A 381 14.34 -3.46 -3.20
N LEU A 382 13.25 -4.15 -2.85
CA LEU A 382 12.32 -3.73 -1.80
C LEU A 382 12.99 -3.70 -0.40
N ARG A 383 13.95 -4.58 -0.14
CA ARG A 383 14.66 -4.61 1.14
C ARG A 383 15.71 -3.51 1.27
N GLU A 384 16.41 -3.21 0.18
CA GLU A 384 17.61 -2.36 0.19
C GLU A 384 17.33 -0.90 -0.17
N ASN A 385 16.32 -0.66 -1.02
CA ASN A 385 16.03 0.65 -1.58
C ASN A 385 14.65 1.16 -1.15
N ASN A 386 14.47 2.48 -1.23
CA ASN A 386 13.14 3.08 -1.20
C ASN A 386 12.56 2.96 -2.62
N CYS A 387 11.35 2.45 -2.75
CA CYS A 387 10.76 2.21 -4.07
C CYS A 387 9.75 3.29 -4.38
N LEU A 388 9.88 3.93 -5.53
CA LEU A 388 8.90 4.87 -6.05
C LEU A 388 8.11 4.21 -7.19
N MET A 389 6.84 3.93 -6.92
CA MET A 389 5.92 3.23 -7.81
C MET A 389 5.10 4.22 -8.63
N ILE A 390 5.17 4.12 -9.96
CA ILE A 390 4.54 5.06 -10.89
C ILE A 390 3.76 4.28 -11.95
N GLY A 391 2.51 4.65 -12.20
CA GLY A 391 1.64 3.97 -13.17
C GLY A 391 1.25 2.54 -12.79
N LEU A 392 1.39 2.19 -11.50
CA LEU A 392 0.99 0.91 -10.93
C LEU A 392 -0.31 1.06 -10.15
N SER A 393 -1.32 0.26 -10.50
CA SER A 393 -2.54 0.07 -9.69
C SER A 393 -2.30 -0.76 -8.43
N LEU A 394 -1.10 -1.36 -8.30
CA LEU A 394 -0.78 -2.39 -7.31
C LEU A 394 -1.83 -3.49 -7.26
N SER A 395 -2.48 -3.83 -8.37
CA SER A 395 -3.44 -4.95 -8.43
C SER A 395 -2.78 -6.32 -8.61
N ASP A 396 -1.48 -6.34 -8.91
CA ASP A 396 -0.68 -7.55 -9.10
C ASP A 396 -0.54 -8.34 -7.78
N PRO A 397 -1.03 -9.60 -7.72
CA PRO A 397 -0.93 -10.44 -6.54
C PRO A 397 0.51 -10.77 -6.13
N ASN A 398 1.42 -10.96 -7.08
CA ASN A 398 2.81 -11.28 -6.79
C ASN A 398 3.52 -10.07 -6.18
N LEU A 399 3.36 -8.87 -6.75
CA LEU A 399 3.93 -7.64 -6.17
C LEU A 399 3.41 -7.39 -4.75
N ARG A 400 2.10 -7.54 -4.51
CA ARG A 400 1.51 -7.42 -3.17
C ARG A 400 2.14 -8.40 -2.17
N ARG A 401 2.31 -9.67 -2.56
CA ARG A 401 2.99 -10.68 -1.75
C ARG A 401 4.42 -10.26 -1.40
N LEU A 402 5.19 -9.80 -2.39
CA LEU A 402 6.59 -9.42 -2.17
C LEU A 402 6.69 -8.18 -1.25
N LEU A 403 5.78 -7.21 -1.40
CA LEU A 403 5.67 -6.06 -0.51
C LEU A 403 5.33 -6.46 0.92
N GLU A 404 4.39 -7.38 1.10
CA GLU A 404 4.05 -7.89 2.43
C GLU A 404 5.24 -8.58 3.10
N ILE A 405 5.97 -9.43 2.36
CA ILE A 405 7.19 -10.09 2.85
C ILE A 405 8.26 -9.06 3.25
N ALA A 406 8.43 -8.00 2.45
CA ALA A 406 9.38 -6.93 2.74
C ALA A 406 8.95 -6.12 3.98
N ALA A 407 7.66 -5.78 4.08
CA ALA A 407 7.09 -5.00 5.19
C ALA A 407 7.19 -5.73 6.53
N GLN A 408 6.95 -7.04 6.57
CA GLN A 408 7.05 -7.84 7.81
C GLN A 408 8.43 -7.76 8.49
N LYS A 409 9.51 -7.57 7.70
CA LYS A 409 10.88 -7.48 8.22
C LYS A 409 11.26 -6.07 8.68
N HIS A 410 10.47 -5.04 8.35
CA HIS A 410 10.74 -3.65 8.68
C HIS A 410 9.77 -3.16 9.75
N SER A 411 10.21 -3.09 11.01
CA SER A 411 9.30 -2.95 12.15
C SER A 411 8.74 -1.55 12.42
N LYS A 412 9.16 -0.48 11.72
CA LYS A 412 8.75 0.89 12.11
C LYS A 412 8.48 1.93 11.02
N ASN A 413 9.01 1.83 9.79
CA ASN A 413 8.82 2.89 8.79
C ASN A 413 8.45 2.33 7.42
N ASN A 414 7.35 2.84 6.84
CA ASN A 414 7.04 2.66 5.42
C ASN A 414 8.09 3.41 4.58
N ARG A 415 8.80 2.68 3.73
CA ARG A 415 9.92 3.21 2.91
C ARG A 415 9.58 3.31 1.43
N HIS A 416 8.48 2.70 1.01
CA HIS A 416 8.04 2.71 -0.37
C HIS A 416 6.96 3.77 -0.56
N TYR A 417 6.78 4.21 -1.79
CA TYR A 417 5.86 5.28 -2.16
C TYR A 417 5.15 4.92 -3.46
N VAL A 418 3.86 5.19 -3.54
CA VAL A 418 3.06 4.91 -4.73
C VAL A 418 2.18 6.10 -5.09
N PHE A 419 2.19 6.49 -6.36
CA PHE A 419 1.23 7.46 -6.87
C PHE A 419 -0.13 6.79 -7.08
N MET A 420 -1.17 7.31 -6.45
CA MET A 420 -2.56 6.85 -6.63
C MET A 420 -3.47 8.04 -6.94
N GLN A 421 -4.40 7.83 -7.87
CA GLN A 421 -5.41 8.83 -8.19
C GLN A 421 -6.43 8.90 -7.06
N ARG A 422 -6.74 10.12 -6.63
CA ARG A 422 -7.74 10.39 -5.60
C ARG A 422 -9.12 10.43 -6.24
N LEU A 423 -10.11 9.79 -5.60
CA LEU A 423 -11.51 9.85 -6.05
C LEU A 423 -12.13 11.20 -5.69
N SER A 424 -12.95 11.70 -6.60
CA SER A 424 -13.74 12.93 -6.48
C SER A 424 -15.24 12.61 -6.38
N ASN A 425 -16.03 13.61 -6.00
CA ASN A 425 -17.50 13.44 -5.94
C ASN A 425 -18.11 13.17 -7.32
N ASP A 426 -17.51 13.71 -8.37
CA ASP A 426 -17.97 13.52 -9.75
C ASP A 426 -17.82 12.06 -10.21
N ASP A 427 -16.94 11.28 -9.56
CA ASP A 427 -16.76 9.85 -9.85
C ASP A 427 -17.89 8.97 -9.27
N LEU A 428 -18.69 9.48 -8.33
CA LEU A 428 -19.77 8.74 -7.66
C LEU A 428 -21.17 9.27 -7.96
N ILE A 429 -21.29 10.50 -8.45
CA ILE A 429 -22.57 11.14 -8.74
C ILE A 429 -22.80 11.08 -10.25
N ASP A 430 -23.37 9.96 -10.72
CA ASP A 430 -23.82 9.87 -12.11
C ASP A 430 -25.19 10.57 -12.25
N GLU A 431 -25.31 11.55 -13.15
CA GLU A 431 -26.57 12.25 -13.40
C GLU A 431 -27.66 11.33 -13.98
N GLY A 432 -27.27 10.17 -14.52
CA GLY A 432 -28.16 9.17 -15.13
C GLY A 432 -28.79 8.16 -14.19
N ASP A 433 -28.29 8.02 -12.95
CA ASP A 433 -28.76 7.00 -12.02
C ASP A 433 -30.01 7.40 -11.22
N LYS A 434 -30.93 6.44 -11.03
CA LYS A 434 -32.23 6.66 -10.37
C LYS A 434 -32.11 6.94 -8.87
N GLU A 435 -30.99 6.58 -8.25
CA GLU A 435 -30.73 6.80 -6.83
C GLU A 435 -29.62 7.84 -6.67
N ARG A 436 -30.00 9.08 -6.37
CA ARG A 436 -29.03 10.14 -6.06
C ARG A 436 -28.46 9.91 -4.66
N ILE A 437 -27.17 9.59 -4.59
CA ILE A 437 -26.43 9.62 -3.33
C ILE A 437 -26.30 11.08 -2.89
N ASP A 438 -26.70 11.41 -1.67
CA ASP A 438 -26.57 12.77 -1.15
C ASP A 438 -25.08 13.11 -0.91
N ILE A 439 -24.75 14.40 -0.99
CA ILE A 439 -23.36 14.89 -0.90
C ILE A 439 -22.69 14.49 0.42
N ILE A 440 -23.43 14.41 1.53
CA ILE A 440 -22.87 14.05 2.84
C ILE A 440 -22.46 12.58 2.83
N SER A 441 -23.32 11.70 2.32
CA SER A 441 -23.03 10.28 2.15
C SER A 441 -21.88 10.04 1.17
N ALA A 442 -21.87 10.74 0.03
CA ALA A 442 -20.79 10.65 -0.96
C ALA A 442 -19.43 11.03 -0.36
N ASN A 443 -19.35 12.18 0.32
CA ASN A 443 -18.14 12.64 1.00
C ASN A 443 -17.65 11.63 2.04
N LYS A 444 -18.57 11.05 2.83
CA LYS A 444 -18.22 10.05 3.84
C LYS A 444 -17.67 8.76 3.21
N ILE A 445 -18.25 8.29 2.11
CA ILE A 445 -17.77 7.11 1.38
C ILE A 445 -16.37 7.37 0.81
N ILE A 446 -16.15 8.54 0.19
CA ILE A 446 -14.86 8.90 -0.41
C ILE A 446 -13.77 9.03 0.66
N GLN A 447 -14.06 9.72 1.77
CA GLN A 447 -13.13 9.81 2.90
C GLN A 447 -12.80 8.42 3.47
N THR A 448 -13.82 7.59 3.66
CA THR A 448 -13.64 6.21 4.13
C THR A 448 -12.79 5.40 3.16
N HIS A 449 -13.05 5.50 1.86
CA HIS A 449 -12.29 4.81 0.82
C HIS A 449 -10.81 5.20 0.87
N HIS A 450 -10.50 6.50 0.92
CA HIS A 450 -9.11 6.98 0.98
C HIS A 450 -8.37 6.49 2.22
N VAL A 451 -9.01 6.55 3.40
CA VAL A 451 -8.42 6.04 4.65
C VAL A 451 -8.15 4.54 4.56
N VAL A 452 -9.11 3.75 4.05
CA VAL A 452 -8.94 2.30 3.88
C VAL A 452 -7.80 1.99 2.90
N GLN A 453 -7.68 2.73 1.81
CA GLN A 453 -6.57 2.59 0.86
C GLN A 453 -5.23 2.91 1.52
N GLU A 454 -5.12 4.01 2.26
CA GLU A 454 -3.90 4.37 2.99
C GLU A 454 -3.51 3.30 4.01
N MET A 455 -4.47 2.76 4.75
CA MET A 455 -4.23 1.67 5.70
C MET A 455 -3.75 0.40 4.99
N MET A 456 -4.37 0.03 3.88
CA MET A 456 -3.98 -1.13 3.07
C MET A 456 -2.57 -0.98 2.48
N MET A 457 -2.24 0.19 1.94
CA MET A 457 -0.91 0.43 1.38
C MET A 457 0.15 0.50 2.48
N SER A 458 -0.20 1.09 3.63
CA SER A 458 0.67 1.11 4.80
C SER A 458 0.94 -0.30 5.34
N SER A 459 -0.02 -1.23 5.30
CA SER A 459 0.26 -2.62 5.69
C SER A 459 1.21 -3.33 4.73
N LEU A 460 1.29 -2.87 3.48
CA LEU A 460 2.27 -3.27 2.48
C LEU A 460 3.58 -2.46 2.55
N GLY A 461 3.81 -1.68 3.61
CA GLY A 461 5.03 -0.88 3.79
C GLY A 461 5.16 0.33 2.86
N THR A 462 4.05 0.76 2.26
CA THR A 462 4.01 1.77 1.20
C THR A 462 3.16 2.98 1.61
N ASN A 463 3.63 4.19 1.31
CA ASN A 463 2.88 5.43 1.51
C ASN A 463 2.26 5.90 0.19
N ILE A 464 1.02 6.39 0.24
CA ILE A 464 0.33 6.91 -0.94
C ILE A 464 0.71 8.37 -1.20
N ILE A 465 1.01 8.70 -2.45
CA ILE A 465 1.13 10.05 -2.98
C ILE A 465 -0.12 10.32 -3.82
N TRP A 466 -1.11 10.99 -3.22
CA TRP A 466 -2.34 11.32 -3.92
C TRP A 466 -2.12 12.34 -5.04
N PHE A 467 -2.81 12.16 -6.16
CA PHE A 467 -2.94 13.14 -7.24
C PHE A 467 -4.38 13.16 -7.74
N GLU A 468 -4.81 14.28 -8.30
CA GLU A 468 -6.15 14.43 -8.91
C GLU A 468 -6.02 14.26 -10.42
N ASP A 469 -5.01 14.91 -11.02
CA ASP A 469 -4.73 14.89 -12.46
C ASP A 469 -3.37 14.22 -12.76
N TYR A 470 -3.32 13.41 -13.81
CA TYR A 470 -2.09 12.78 -14.30
C TYR A 470 -1.01 13.80 -14.70
N ASP A 471 -1.40 15.02 -15.11
CA ASP A 471 -0.48 16.12 -15.43
C ASP A 471 0.23 16.71 -14.19
N GLU A 472 -0.21 16.36 -12.97
CA GLU A 472 0.52 16.68 -11.75
C GLU A 472 1.77 15.83 -11.58
N ILE A 473 1.71 14.53 -11.95
CA ILE A 473 2.78 13.56 -11.65
C ILE A 473 4.14 14.03 -12.19
N PRO A 474 4.29 14.47 -13.45
CA PRO A 474 5.58 14.96 -13.96
C PRO A 474 6.15 16.11 -13.12
N LYS A 475 5.30 17.06 -12.71
CA LYS A 475 5.69 18.22 -11.90
C LYS A 475 6.17 17.79 -10.50
N LEU A 476 5.49 16.81 -9.91
CA LEU A 476 5.86 16.23 -8.61
C LEU A 476 7.20 15.50 -8.70
N LEU A 477 7.42 14.71 -9.76
CA LEU A 477 8.70 14.03 -10.03
C LEU A 477 9.85 15.02 -10.23
N ASP A 478 9.66 16.07 -11.03
CA ASP A 478 10.67 17.11 -11.22
C ASP A 478 11.01 17.83 -9.90
N SER A 479 10.03 17.99 -9.01
CA SER A 479 10.25 18.57 -7.69
C SER A 479 11.16 17.70 -6.81
N ILE A 480 11.19 16.38 -7.03
CA ILE A 480 12.05 15.43 -6.28
C ILE A 480 13.52 15.61 -6.68
N LYS A 481 13.77 15.89 -7.97
CA LYS A 481 15.14 16.10 -8.46
C LYS A 481 15.73 17.41 -7.97
N LYS A 482 14.94 18.46 -7.73
CA LYS A 482 15.40 19.76 -7.21
C LYS A 482 15.96 19.62 -5.78
#